data_AF-A0A359IHR4-F1
#
_entry.id   AF-A0A359IHR4-F1
#
_cell.length_a   1.000
_cell.length_b   1.000
_cell.length_c   1.000
_cell.angle_alpha   90.00
_cell.angle_beta   90.00
_cell.angle_gamma   90.00
#
_symmetry.space_group_name_H-M   'P 1'
#
loop_
_entity.id
_entity.type
_entity.pdbx_description
1 polymer ?
#
loop_
_entity_poly.entity_id
_entity_poly.type
_entity_poly.pdbx_seq_one_letter_code
_entity_poly.pdbx_strand_id
1 'polypeptide(L)'
;MKYNFDEIIDRRGTNSLKWDSRELLMKLGFTERYDDETIPLFVADMDFSCPKPVLDALHARVEQKMFGYTYHLSDDRYINALQGWFKRRQGWQINPESVVYSPGTVYALHVAVRAFTKPGDKIIIQRPVYAPFTSVVEQNGRR
;
A
#
# COMPACT_ATOMS: atom_id res chain seq x y z
N MET A 1 1.59 5.38 25.57
CA MET A 1 1.35 3.99 25.08
C MET A 1 2.71 3.39 24.79
N LYS A 2 3.02 2.20 25.33
CA LYS A 2 4.30 1.51 25.10
C LYS A 2 4.08 0.48 23.98
N TYR A 3 4.88 0.54 22.93
CA TYR A 3 4.87 -0.44 21.83
C TYR A 3 5.99 -1.46 22.06
N ASN A 4 5.74 -2.73 21.72
CA ASN A 4 6.74 -3.78 21.77
C ASN A 4 7.14 -4.14 20.33
N PHE A 5 8.28 -3.62 19.87
CA PHE A 5 8.83 -3.95 18.55
C PHE A 5 9.75 -5.19 18.61
N ASP A 6 10.02 -5.73 19.80
CA ASP A 6 10.80 -6.95 20.00
C ASP A 6 9.91 -8.22 19.98
N GLU A 7 8.59 -8.05 19.97
CA GLU A 7 7.65 -9.15 19.82
C GLU A 7 7.78 -9.77 18.42
N ILE A 8 8.16 -11.05 18.38
CA ILE A 8 8.21 -11.82 17.14
C ILE A 8 6.81 -12.34 16.85
N ILE A 9 6.23 -11.90 15.73
CA ILE A 9 4.95 -12.36 15.22
C ILE A 9 5.23 -13.28 14.04
N ASP A 10 4.90 -14.57 14.17
CA ASP A 10 5.02 -15.50 13.05
C ASP A 10 3.96 -15.20 11.99
N ARG A 11 4.42 -15.01 10.75
CA ARG A 11 3.61 -14.67 9.58
C ARG A 11 3.59 -15.78 8.54
N ARG A 12 4.16 -16.94 8.84
CA ARG A 12 4.07 -18.13 7.96
C ARG A 12 2.66 -18.70 8.01
N GLY A 13 2.18 -19.16 6.86
CA GLY A 13 0.83 -19.73 6.73
C GLY A 13 -0.29 -18.70 6.87
N THR A 14 0.01 -17.40 6.79
CA THR A 14 -1.00 -16.32 6.87
C THR A 14 -1.36 -15.76 5.49
N ASN A 15 -0.95 -16.41 4.40
CA ASN A 15 -1.02 -15.91 3.02
C ASN A 15 -0.21 -14.62 2.83
N SER A 16 0.91 -14.49 3.53
CA SER A 16 1.79 -13.35 3.45
C SER A 16 2.64 -13.42 2.18
N LEU A 17 2.53 -12.44 1.28
CA LEU A 17 3.41 -12.40 0.10
C LEU A 17 4.90 -12.36 0.49
N LYS A 18 5.24 -11.81 1.66
CA LYS A 18 6.62 -11.73 2.15
C LYS A 18 7.15 -13.08 2.65
N TRP A 19 6.32 -13.84 3.36
CA TRP A 19 6.72 -15.06 4.08
C TRP A 19 6.31 -16.37 3.39
N ASP A 20 5.26 -16.35 2.57
CA ASP A 20 4.64 -17.55 1.96
C ASP A 20 4.86 -17.62 0.43
N SER A 21 5.73 -16.79 -0.15
CA SER A 21 5.96 -16.72 -1.61
C SER A 21 7.16 -17.51 -2.12
N ARG A 22 7.65 -18.50 -1.35
CA ARG A 22 8.80 -19.36 -1.68
C ARG A 22 8.83 -19.80 -3.15
N GLU A 23 7.77 -20.46 -3.61
CA GLU A 23 7.71 -21.01 -4.97
C GLU A 23 7.81 -19.92 -6.04
N LEU A 24 7.14 -18.79 -5.81
CA LEU A 24 7.17 -17.64 -6.72
C LEU A 24 8.58 -17.04 -6.80
N LEU A 25 9.23 -16.82 -5.65
CA LEU A 25 10.56 -16.21 -5.60
C LEU A 25 11.62 -17.10 -6.24
N MET A 26 11.57 -18.41 -5.99
CA MET A 26 12.47 -19.37 -6.61
C MET A 26 12.23 -19.45 -8.12
N LYS A 27 10.96 -19.49 -8.57
CA LYS A 27 10.61 -19.51 -10.00
C LYS A 27 11.06 -18.24 -10.74
N LEU A 28 11.01 -17.09 -10.08
CA LEU A 28 11.47 -15.81 -10.64
C LEU A 28 12.99 -15.64 -10.54
N GLY A 29 13.71 -16.59 -9.94
CA GLY A 29 15.16 -16.53 -9.80
C GLY A 29 15.64 -15.47 -8.81
N PHE A 30 14.78 -15.00 -7.89
CA PHE A 30 15.17 -14.03 -6.86
C PHE A 30 16.04 -14.66 -5.76
N THR A 31 15.91 -15.97 -5.54
CA THR A 31 16.74 -16.72 -4.59
C THR A 31 16.80 -18.19 -4.99
N GLU A 32 17.91 -18.84 -4.67
CA GLU A 32 18.11 -20.29 -4.80
C GLU A 32 17.70 -21.04 -3.53
N ARG A 33 17.58 -20.33 -2.39
CA ARG A 33 17.22 -20.88 -1.09
C ARG A 33 16.12 -20.04 -0.44
N TYR A 34 15.05 -20.71 -0.06
CA TYR A 34 14.00 -20.16 0.78
C TYR A 34 13.39 -21.31 1.58
N ASP A 35 13.68 -21.35 2.87
CA ASP A 35 13.31 -22.41 3.82
C ASP A 35 12.87 -21.80 5.16
N ASP A 36 12.66 -22.65 6.17
CA ASP A 36 12.16 -22.21 7.47
C ASP A 36 13.16 -21.33 8.24
N GLU A 37 14.45 -21.38 7.89
CA GLU A 37 15.50 -20.51 8.45
C GLU A 37 15.60 -19.16 7.73
N THR A 38 14.92 -19.01 6.60
CA THR A 38 15.00 -17.80 5.77
C THR A 38 14.29 -16.62 6.43
N ILE A 39 14.96 -15.47 6.47
CA ILE A 39 14.42 -14.19 6.94
C ILE A 39 14.18 -13.30 5.71
N PRO A 40 12.93 -13.13 5.24
CA PRO A 40 12.63 -12.31 4.07
C PRO A 40 12.70 -10.81 4.40
N LEU A 41 13.49 -10.05 3.65
CA LEU A 41 13.69 -8.59 3.84
C LEU A 41 13.35 -7.76 2.60
N PHE A 42 12.51 -8.28 1.69
CA PHE A 42 12.31 -7.70 0.35
C PHE A 42 10.97 -6.95 0.15
N VAL A 43 9.82 -7.48 0.61
CA VAL A 43 8.52 -6.79 0.46
C VAL A 43 8.44 -5.65 1.47
N ALA A 44 7.98 -4.49 1.01
CA ALA A 44 7.77 -3.29 1.82
C ALA A 44 6.46 -3.35 2.66
N ASP A 45 6.32 -4.39 3.47
CA ASP A 45 5.39 -4.43 4.61
C ASP A 45 6.17 -4.71 5.91
N MET A 46 5.51 -4.56 7.06
CA MET A 46 6.17 -4.66 8.37
C MET A 46 5.93 -6.01 9.03
N ASP A 47 6.91 -6.49 9.79
CA ASP A 47 6.77 -7.63 10.71
C ASP A 47 6.48 -7.15 12.14
N PHE A 48 5.70 -6.07 12.25
CA PHE A 48 5.22 -5.53 13.51
C PHE A 48 3.70 -5.54 13.55
N SER A 49 3.13 -5.68 14.73
CA SER A 49 1.69 -5.53 14.93
C SER A 49 1.23 -4.13 14.53
N CYS A 50 0.01 -4.04 13.98
CA CYS A 50 -0.66 -2.76 13.80
C CYS A 50 -0.79 -2.03 15.16
N PRO A 51 -0.67 -0.70 15.20
CA PRO A 51 -0.75 0.03 16.45
C PRO A 51 -2.16 -0.11 17.06
N LYS A 52 -2.24 -0.21 18.39
CA LYS A 52 -3.49 -0.43 19.14
C LYS A 52 -4.67 0.45 18.68
N PRO A 53 -4.51 1.78 18.42
CA PRO A 53 -5.61 2.60 17.94
C PRO A 53 -6.24 2.12 16.61
N VAL A 54 -5.45 1.51 15.72
CA VAL A 54 -5.94 0.94 14.45
C VAL A 54 -6.71 -0.35 14.73
N LEU A 55 -6.15 -1.24 15.56
CA LEU A 55 -6.82 -2.48 15.97
C LEU A 55 -8.17 -2.19 16.65
N ASP A 56 -8.19 -1.25 17.60
CA ASP A 56 -9.41 -0.84 18.31
C ASP A 56 -10.48 -0.30 17.35
N ALA A 57 -10.08 0.52 16.36
CA ALA A 57 -11.01 1.03 15.36
C ALA A 57 -11.58 -0.08 14.46
N LEU A 58 -10.76 -1.06 14.09
CA LEU A 58 -11.20 -2.23 13.33
C LEU A 58 -12.16 -3.11 14.15
N HIS A 59 -11.85 -3.38 15.42
CA HIS A 59 -12.75 -4.12 16.31
C HIS A 59 -14.09 -3.39 16.49
N ALA A 60 -14.06 -2.08 16.75
CA ALA A 60 -15.27 -1.28 16.84
C ALA A 60 -16.09 -1.32 15.55
N ARG A 61 -15.45 -1.38 14.38
CA ARG A 61 -16.14 -1.52 13.09
C ARG A 61 -16.78 -2.91 12.93
N VAL A 62 -16.13 -3.97 13.42
CA VAL A 62 -16.67 -5.33 13.44
C VAL A 62 -17.91 -5.42 14.32
N GLU A 63 -17.92 -4.76 15.48
CA GLU A 63 -19.07 -4.72 16.40
C GLU A 63 -20.34 -4.11 15.78
N GLN A 64 -20.22 -3.35 14.69
CA GLN A 64 -21.38 -2.84 13.94
C GLN A 64 -22.10 -3.93 13.13
N LYS A 65 -21.50 -5.11 12.95
CA LYS A 65 -22.07 -6.32 12.31
C LYS A 65 -22.54 -6.20 10.85
N MET A 66 -22.53 -5.01 10.28
CA MET A 66 -22.98 -4.72 8.92
C MET A 66 -21.80 -4.33 8.03
N PHE A 67 -21.58 -5.03 6.92
CA PHE A 67 -20.44 -4.83 6.01
C PHE A 67 -20.88 -4.53 4.57
N GLY A 68 -22.01 -3.83 4.41
CA GLY A 68 -22.50 -3.39 3.12
C GLY A 68 -21.67 -2.26 2.49
N TYR A 69 -22.19 -1.72 1.38
CA TYR A 69 -21.53 -0.63 0.65
C TYR A 69 -21.23 0.56 1.58
N THR A 70 -19.97 1.00 1.54
CA THR A 70 -19.46 2.08 2.38
C THR A 70 -19.18 3.30 1.53
N TYR A 71 -19.86 4.41 1.83
CA TYR A 71 -19.55 5.71 1.24
C TYR A 71 -18.69 6.51 2.22
N HIS A 72 -17.38 6.31 2.16
CA HIS A 72 -16.43 6.91 3.13
C HIS A 72 -16.28 8.44 2.97
N LEU A 73 -16.70 9.02 1.84
CA LEU A 73 -16.62 10.46 1.60
C LEU A 73 -17.79 11.25 2.22
N SER A 74 -18.85 10.61 2.71
CA SER A 74 -19.90 11.31 3.48
C SER A 74 -19.53 11.57 4.93
N ASP A 75 -18.36 11.12 5.38
CA ASP A 75 -17.90 11.31 6.74
C ASP A 75 -16.73 12.29 6.78
N ASP A 76 -17.01 13.51 7.25
CA ASP A 76 -16.01 14.58 7.37
C ASP A 76 -14.79 14.16 8.19
N ARG A 77 -14.92 13.17 9.08
CA ARG A 77 -13.79 12.63 9.87
C ARG A 77 -12.69 12.08 8.97
N TYR A 78 -13.01 11.49 7.83
CA TYR A 78 -12.04 10.96 6.88
C TYR A 78 -11.17 12.09 6.28
N ILE A 79 -11.81 13.13 5.73
CA ILE A 79 -11.12 14.28 5.13
C ILE A 79 -10.35 15.08 6.19
N ASN A 80 -10.95 15.31 7.36
CA ASN A 80 -10.32 16.04 8.46
C ASN A 80 -9.07 15.31 8.98
N ALA A 81 -9.09 13.97 9.02
CA ALA A 81 -7.91 13.18 9.39
C ALA A 81 -6.76 13.39 8.40
N LEU A 82 -7.04 13.38 7.09
CA LEU A 82 -6.05 13.63 6.04
C LEU A 82 -5.49 15.06 6.13
N GLN A 83 -6.35 16.08 6.16
CA GLN A 83 -5.93 17.47 6.27
C GLN A 83 -5.09 17.72 7.52
N GLY A 84 -5.54 17.20 8.67
CA GLY A 84 -4.81 17.31 9.92
C GLY A 84 -3.44 16.63 9.87
N TRP A 85 -3.35 15.46 9.24
CA TRP A 85 -2.07 14.74 9.08
C TRP A 85 -1.08 15.54 8.25
N PHE A 86 -1.47 15.97 7.06
CA PHE A 86 -0.59 16.74 6.16
C PHE A 86 -0.19 18.09 6.77
N LYS A 87 -1.12 18.81 7.41
CA LYS A 87 -0.82 20.08 8.07
C LYS A 87 0.20 19.92 9.19
N ARG A 88 0.02 18.93 10.08
CA ARG A 88 0.90 18.73 11.24
C ARG A 88 2.27 18.14 10.88
N ARG A 89 2.32 17.24 9.90
CA ARG A 89 3.55 16.50 9.55
C ARG A 89 4.37 17.17 8.46
N GLN A 90 3.72 17.89 7.55
CA GLN A 90 4.33 18.42 6.33
C GLN A 90 4.10 19.93 6.17
N GLY A 91 3.39 20.58 7.10
CA GLY A 91 3.00 22.00 6.96
C GLY A 91 2.02 22.27 5.80
N TRP A 92 1.51 21.22 5.15
CA TRP A 92 0.76 21.34 3.91
C TRP A 92 -0.74 21.31 4.16
N GLN A 93 -1.46 22.32 3.66
CA GLN A 93 -2.92 22.38 3.67
C GLN A 93 -3.46 21.84 2.35
N ILE A 94 -4.01 20.63 2.36
CA ILE A 94 -4.62 20.02 1.17
C ILE A 94 -6.05 20.53 0.96
N ASN A 95 -6.46 20.71 -0.30
CA ASN A 95 -7.84 21.01 -0.68
C ASN A 95 -8.69 19.72 -0.60
N PRO A 96 -9.76 19.66 0.21
CA PRO A 96 -10.69 18.53 0.24
C PRO A 96 -11.18 18.08 -1.14
N GLU A 97 -11.46 19.04 -2.03
CA GLU A 97 -11.99 18.75 -3.36
C GLU A 97 -10.97 18.05 -4.27
N SER A 98 -9.68 18.10 -3.93
CA SER A 98 -8.62 17.38 -4.65
C SER A 98 -8.42 15.94 -4.17
N VAL A 99 -9.13 15.51 -3.13
CA VAL A 99 -8.98 14.16 -2.57
C VAL A 99 -9.81 13.17 -3.39
N VAL A 100 -9.12 12.24 -4.04
CA VAL A 100 -9.74 11.14 -4.78
C VAL A 100 -9.29 9.82 -4.20
N TYR A 101 -10.24 8.92 -3.93
CA TYR A 101 -9.94 7.58 -3.46
C TYR A 101 -9.38 6.69 -4.57
N SER A 102 -8.34 5.92 -4.25
CA SER A 102 -7.83 4.82 -5.06
C SER A 102 -7.51 3.64 -4.15
N PRO A 103 -7.78 2.39 -4.57
CA PRO A 103 -7.42 1.20 -3.78
C PRO A 103 -5.90 1.00 -3.65
N GLY A 104 -5.09 1.73 -4.42
CA GLY A 104 -3.64 1.72 -4.27
C GLY A 104 -2.93 2.71 -5.19
N THR A 105 -1.69 3.07 -4.86
CA THR A 105 -0.91 4.06 -5.62
C THR A 105 -0.60 3.58 -7.04
N VAL A 106 -0.23 2.30 -7.23
CA VAL A 106 0.06 1.76 -8.57
C VAL A 106 -1.19 1.79 -9.46
N TYR A 107 -2.36 1.46 -8.91
CA TYR A 107 -3.62 1.59 -9.64
C TYR A 107 -3.88 3.05 -10.06
N ALA A 108 -3.70 4.00 -9.13
CA ALA A 108 -3.85 5.42 -9.42
C ALA A 108 -2.90 5.89 -10.54
N LEU A 109 -1.66 5.37 -10.57
CA LEU A 109 -0.69 5.67 -11.64
C LEU A 109 -1.17 5.14 -13.01
N HIS A 110 -1.69 3.91 -13.10
CA HIS A 110 -2.28 3.41 -14.34
C HIS A 110 -3.48 4.25 -14.80
N VAL A 111 -4.32 4.72 -13.88
CA VAL A 111 -5.43 5.62 -14.20
C VAL A 111 -4.92 6.96 -14.72
N ALA A 112 -3.95 7.58 -14.03
CA ALA A 112 -3.38 8.86 -14.42
C ALA A 112 -2.73 8.79 -15.81
N VAL A 113 -1.91 7.77 -16.08
CA VAL A 113 -1.30 7.59 -17.40
C VAL A 113 -2.38 7.45 -18.49
N ARG A 114 -3.44 6.68 -18.26
CA ARG A 114 -4.54 6.53 -19.22
C ARG A 114 -5.32 7.83 -19.45
N ALA A 115 -5.54 8.61 -18.39
CA ALA A 115 -6.32 9.83 -18.45
C ALA A 115 -5.58 10.99 -19.15
N PHE A 116 -4.26 11.09 -18.96
CA PHE A 116 -3.50 12.28 -19.35
C PHE A 116 -2.56 12.08 -20.55
N THR A 117 -2.52 10.90 -21.15
CA THR A 117 -1.64 10.60 -22.30
C THR A 117 -2.33 9.68 -23.29
N LYS A 118 -1.72 9.48 -24.46
CA LYS A 118 -2.11 8.51 -25.49
C LYS A 118 -1.03 7.43 -25.67
N PRO A 119 -1.37 6.25 -26.21
CA PRO A 119 -0.36 5.28 -26.61
C PRO A 119 0.71 5.93 -27.50
N GLY A 120 1.99 5.65 -27.23
CA GLY A 120 3.14 6.23 -27.90
C GLY A 120 3.71 7.51 -27.25
N ASP A 121 2.97 8.19 -26.38
CA ASP A 121 3.48 9.35 -25.63
C ASP A 121 4.64 8.94 -24.71
N LYS A 122 5.53 9.90 -24.42
CA LYS A 122 6.73 9.70 -23.61
C LYS A 122 6.52 10.14 -22.16
N ILE A 123 6.95 9.32 -21.19
CA ILE A 123 6.86 9.59 -19.75
C ILE A 123 8.25 9.48 -19.11
N ILE A 124 8.66 10.54 -18.42
CA ILE A 124 9.97 10.58 -17.75
C ILE A 124 9.87 9.86 -16.40
N ILE A 125 10.82 8.94 -16.16
CA ILE A 125 11.06 8.31 -14.85
C ILE A 125 12.55 8.40 -14.49
N GLN A 126 12.87 8.63 -13.22
CA GLN A 126 14.24 8.79 -12.74
C GLN A 126 14.74 7.50 -12.09
N ARG A 127 15.56 6.72 -12.79
CA ARG A 127 16.07 5.42 -12.31
C ARG A 127 17.36 5.58 -11.47
N PRO A 128 17.64 4.65 -10.54
CA PRO A 128 16.83 3.50 -10.14
C PRO A 128 15.59 3.93 -9.33
N VAL A 129 14.45 3.31 -9.61
CA VAL A 129 13.16 3.61 -8.97
C VAL A 129 12.31 2.35 -8.86
N TYR A 130 11.28 2.39 -8.02
CA TYR A 130 10.29 1.35 -7.85
C TYR A 130 9.79 0.80 -9.20
N ALA A 131 10.00 -0.50 -9.42
CA ALA A 131 9.81 -1.15 -10.72
C ALA A 131 8.43 -0.90 -11.37
N PRO A 132 7.31 -0.82 -10.60
CA PRO A 132 6.02 -0.48 -11.18
C PRO A 132 5.93 0.86 -11.92
N PHE A 133 6.85 1.81 -11.70
CA PHE A 133 6.89 3.02 -12.51
C PHE A 133 7.18 2.70 -13.99
N THR A 134 8.06 1.73 -14.25
CA THR A 134 8.33 1.29 -15.63
C THR A 134 7.15 0.50 -16.18
N SER A 135 6.60 -0.45 -15.39
CA SER A 135 5.49 -1.28 -15.87
C SER A 135 4.22 -0.49 -16.16
N VAL A 136 3.92 0.54 -15.37
CA VAL A 136 2.77 1.43 -15.60
C VAL A 136 2.87 2.12 -16.97
N VAL A 137 4.07 2.55 -17.38
CA VAL A 137 4.29 3.20 -18.67
C VAL A 137 4.13 2.19 -19.81
N GLU A 138 4.88 1.09 -19.75
CA GLU A 138 4.94 0.09 -20.83
C GLU A 138 3.63 -0.66 -21.03
N GLN A 139 2.97 -1.09 -19.94
CA GLN A 139 1.71 -1.84 -20.03
C GLN A 139 0.53 -1.00 -20.51
N ASN A 140 0.64 0.33 -20.41
CA ASN A 140 -0.31 1.25 -21.04
C ASN A 140 0.11 1.62 -22.49
N GLY A 141 1.18 1.06 -23.03
CA GLY A 141 1.65 1.36 -24.39
C GLY A 141 2.27 2.76 -24.54
N ARG A 142 2.84 3.31 -23.46
CA ARG A 142 3.65 4.55 -23.48
C ARG A 142 5.14 4.20 -23.50
N ARG A 143 6.03 5.20 -23.64
CA ARG A 143 7.49 5.00 -23.69
C ARG A 143 8.26 5.86 -22.69
#